data_AF-A0A2H5FRW5-F1
#
_entry.id   AF-A0A2H5FRW5-F1
#
_cell.length_a   1.000
_cell.length_b   1.000
_cell.length_c   1.000
_cell.angle_alpha   90.00
_cell.angle_beta   90.00
_cell.angle_gamma   90.00
#
_symmetry.space_group_name_H-M   'P 1'
#
loop_
_entity.id
_entity.type
_entity.pdbx_description
1 polymer ?
#
loop_
_entity_poly.entity_id
_entity_poly.type
_entity_poly.pdbx_seq_one_letter_code
_entity_poly.pdbx_strand_id
1 'polypeptide(L)'
;MFQKSSDEVSKITGSVWAFLTALSLIFLWVVSGPVFKFSDTWQLVINTGTTIVTFLMVFLIQHTQNRDTKIINLKLDELIKSIQAANNITLDLDKLSDEELQILENKYKKMCDQIYKKRSK
;
A
#
# COMPACT_ATOMS: atom_id res chain seq x y z
N MET A 1 26.59 -3.90 -6.64
CA MET A 1 27.14 -2.74 -7.39
C MET A 1 26.12 -2.10 -8.37
N PHE A 2 24.85 -2.53 -8.40
CA PHE A 2 23.78 -1.93 -9.24
C PHE A 2 22.69 -1.17 -8.47
N GLN A 3 22.79 -1.06 -7.14
CA GLN A 3 21.83 -0.31 -6.32
C GLN A 3 22.29 1.10 -5.95
N LYS A 4 23.59 1.41 -6.05
CA LYS A 4 24.12 2.73 -5.68
C LYS A 4 24.03 3.79 -6.80
N SER A 5 23.83 3.38 -8.05
CA SER A 5 23.74 4.32 -9.18
C SER A 5 22.31 4.85 -9.43
N SER A 6 21.29 4.30 -8.77
CA SER A 6 19.88 4.64 -9.02
C SER A 6 19.24 5.50 -7.92
N ASP A 7 19.84 5.58 -6.74
CA ASP A 7 19.27 6.27 -5.58
C ASP A 7 19.62 7.77 -5.51
N GLU A 8 20.69 8.23 -6.15
CA GLU A 8 21.05 9.66 -6.18
C GLU A 8 20.32 10.44 -7.29
N VAL A 9 20.06 9.83 -8.44
CA VAL A 9 19.30 10.48 -9.52
C VAL A 9 17.79 10.51 -9.21
N SER A 10 17.29 9.50 -8.49
CA SER A 10 15.86 9.39 -8.17
C SER A 10 15.36 10.30 -7.05
N LYS A 11 16.25 10.87 -6.21
CA LYS A 11 15.84 11.67 -5.04
C LYS A 11 15.71 13.17 -5.29
N ILE A 12 16.27 13.72 -6.36
CA ILE A 12 16.37 15.18 -6.52
C ILE A 12 15.66 15.71 -7.78
N THR A 13 15.54 14.91 -8.83
CA THR A 13 15.18 15.47 -10.14
C THR A 13 13.71 15.29 -10.53
N GLY A 14 13.02 14.25 -10.02
CA GLY A 14 11.67 13.91 -10.50
C GLY A 14 10.55 14.89 -10.10
N SER A 15 10.61 15.49 -8.91
CA SER A 15 9.56 16.38 -8.40
C SER A 15 9.86 17.87 -8.66
N VAL A 16 11.09 18.31 -8.39
CA VAL A 16 11.48 19.73 -8.54
C VAL A 16 11.45 20.16 -10.00
N TRP A 17 11.93 19.34 -10.93
CA TRP A 17 11.87 19.67 -12.35
C TRP A 17 10.44 19.63 -12.89
N ALA A 18 9.60 18.69 -12.45
CA ALA A 18 8.19 18.69 -12.81
C ALA A 18 7.48 19.97 -12.35
N PHE A 19 7.76 20.42 -11.12
CA PHE A 19 7.24 21.68 -10.58
C PHE A 19 7.75 22.90 -11.36
N LEU A 20 9.05 22.99 -11.64
CA LEU A 20 9.64 24.08 -12.43
C LEU A 20 9.09 24.12 -13.85
N THR A 21 8.84 22.96 -14.46
CA THR A 21 8.25 22.86 -15.80
C THR A 21 6.80 23.34 -15.78
N ALA A 22 6.01 22.94 -14.78
CA ALA A 22 4.65 23.43 -14.59
C ALA A 22 4.61 24.95 -14.37
N LEU A 23 5.53 25.48 -13.56
CA LEU A 23 5.64 26.92 -13.30
C LEU A 23 6.00 27.70 -14.58
N SER A 24 6.93 27.16 -15.38
CA SER A 24 7.33 27.77 -16.65
C SER A 24 6.19 27.76 -17.67
N LEU A 25 5.38 26.69 -17.72
CA LEU A 25 4.20 26.61 -18.58
C LEU A 25 3.14 27.65 -18.18
N ILE A 26 2.88 27.82 -16.87
CA ILE A 26 1.97 28.86 -16.37
C ILE A 26 2.50 30.24 -16.73
N PHE A 27 3.80 30.49 -16.55
CA PHE A 27 4.43 31.77 -16.87
C PHE A 27 4.32 32.10 -18.37
N LEU A 28 4.63 31.16 -19.25
CA LEU A 28 4.48 31.32 -20.70
C LEU A 28 3.03 31.59 -21.11
N TRP A 29 2.08 30.90 -20.49
CA TRP A 29 0.66 31.16 -20.71
C TRP A 29 0.27 32.59 -20.30
N VAL A 30 0.68 33.07 -19.12
CA VAL A 30 0.41 34.44 -18.66
C VAL A 30 1.02 35.49 -19.60
N VAL A 31 2.28 35.29 -20.02
CA VAL A 31 2.98 36.21 -20.93
C VAL A 31 2.35 36.24 -22.33
N SER A 32 1.73 35.14 -22.77
CA SER A 32 0.95 35.13 -24.02
C SER A 32 -0.37 35.92 -23.93
N GLY A 33 -0.91 36.16 -22.73
CA GLY A 33 -2.21 36.81 -22.49
C GLY A 33 -2.35 38.20 -23.15
N PRO A 34 -1.39 39.13 -22.98
CA PRO A 34 -1.41 40.44 -23.64
C PRO A 34 -1.45 40.38 -25.17
N VAL A 35 -0.78 39.40 -25.79
CA VAL A 35 -0.79 39.21 -27.26
C VAL A 35 -2.19 38.82 -27.75
N PHE A 36 -2.89 37.98 -26.98
CA PHE A 36 -4.25 37.54 -27.28
C PHE A 36 -5.34 38.44 -26.66
N LYS A 37 -4.97 39.59 -26.08
CA LYS A 37 -5.89 40.51 -25.38
C LYS A 37 -6.76 39.83 -24.31
N PHE A 38 -6.26 38.78 -23.67
CA PHE A 38 -7.01 37.96 -22.72
C PHE A 38 -8.35 37.43 -23.28
N SER A 39 -8.37 37.06 -24.57
CA SER A 39 -9.57 36.59 -25.27
C SER A 39 -10.18 35.33 -24.66
N ASP A 40 -11.45 35.08 -24.98
CA ASP A 40 -12.16 33.87 -24.56
C ASP A 40 -11.44 32.59 -24.99
N THR A 41 -10.81 32.58 -26.17
CA THR A 41 -10.02 31.43 -26.64
C THR A 41 -8.78 31.20 -25.78
N TRP A 42 -8.11 32.27 -25.34
CA TRP A 42 -6.92 32.17 -24.47
C TRP A 42 -7.26 31.60 -23.09
N GLN A 43 -8.42 31.98 -22.53
CA GLN A 43 -8.94 31.41 -21.29
C GLN A 43 -9.44 29.97 -21.48
N LEU A 44 -10.13 29.68 -22.59
CA LEU A 44 -10.63 28.35 -22.90
C LEU A 44 -9.50 27.31 -22.93
N VAL A 45 -8.35 27.65 -23.53
CA VAL A 45 -7.20 26.73 -23.63
C VAL A 45 -6.70 26.28 -22.26
N ILE A 46 -6.54 27.18 -21.28
CA ILE A 46 -6.07 26.78 -19.94
C ILE A 46 -7.12 25.97 -19.19
N ASN A 47 -8.40 26.34 -19.35
CA ASN A 47 -9.50 25.72 -18.63
C ASN A 47 -9.74 24.29 -19.15
N THR A 48 -9.76 24.11 -20.47
CA THR A 48 -9.84 22.81 -21.13
C THR A 48 -8.60 21.96 -20.86
N GLY A 49 -7.40 22.55 -20.94
CA GLY A 49 -6.15 21.85 -20.66
C GLY A 49 -6.07 21.33 -19.21
N THR A 50 -6.39 22.18 -18.24
CA THR A 50 -6.42 21.81 -16.83
C THR A 50 -7.45 20.71 -16.55
N THR A 51 -8.61 20.76 -17.22
CA THR A 51 -9.64 19.72 -17.11
C THR A 51 -9.13 18.36 -17.58
N ILE A 52 -8.45 18.30 -18.74
CA ILE A 52 -7.86 17.06 -19.26
C ILE A 52 -6.79 16.52 -18.30
N VAL A 53 -5.87 17.39 -17.83
CA VAL A 53 -4.82 17.00 -16.88
C VAL A 53 -5.43 16.49 -15.57
N THR A 54 -6.47 17.16 -15.06
CA THR A 54 -7.17 16.75 -13.84
C THR A 54 -7.85 15.40 -14.02
N PHE A 55 -8.51 15.17 -15.16
CA PHE A 55 -9.13 13.88 -15.47
C PHE A 55 -8.09 12.74 -15.50
N LEU A 56 -6.95 12.97 -16.17
CA LEU A 56 -5.84 12.01 -16.18
C LEU A 56 -5.25 11.79 -14.79
N MET A 57 -5.11 12.85 -13.99
CA MET A 57 -4.61 12.76 -12.63
C MET A 57 -5.52 11.90 -11.74
N VAL A 58 -6.84 12.11 -11.81
CA VAL A 58 -7.81 11.27 -11.09
C VAL A 58 -7.65 9.80 -11.50
N PHE A 59 -7.52 9.51 -12.79
CA PHE A 59 -7.31 8.14 -13.28
C PHE A 59 -6.00 7.53 -12.76
N LEU A 60 -4.89 8.28 -12.80
CA LEU A 60 -3.59 7.84 -12.28
C LEU A 60 -3.61 7.61 -10.77
N ILE A 61 -4.28 8.50 -10.02
CA ILE A 61 -4.48 8.36 -8.58
C ILE A 61 -5.30 7.10 -8.31
N GLN A 62 -6.41 6.89 -9.00
CA GLN A 62 -7.25 5.69 -8.83
C GLN A 62 -6.48 4.41 -9.14
N HIS A 63 -5.68 4.38 -10.21
CA HIS A 63 -4.85 3.23 -10.55
C HIS A 63 -3.81 2.94 -9.46
N THR A 64 -3.12 3.98 -8.97
CA THR A 64 -2.11 3.85 -7.91
C THR A 64 -2.74 3.42 -6.59
N GLN A 65 -3.85 4.06 -6.20
CA GLN A 65 -4.61 3.74 -4.99
C GLN A 65 -5.18 2.32 -5.01
N ASN A 66 -5.69 1.84 -6.16
CA ASN A 66 -6.16 0.46 -6.29
C ASN A 66 -5.03 -0.55 -6.06
N ARG A 67 -3.84 -0.28 -6.59
CA ARG A 67 -2.67 -1.16 -6.39
C ARG A 67 -2.21 -1.16 -4.94
N ASP A 68 -2.10 0.02 -4.33
CA ASP A 68 -1.62 0.16 -2.96
C ASP A 68 -2.60 -0.48 -1.96
N THR A 69 -3.91 -0.34 -2.19
CA THR A 69 -4.95 -1.03 -1.41
C THR A 69 -4.80 -2.54 -1.49
N LYS A 70 -4.53 -3.09 -2.68
CA LYS A 70 -4.31 -4.54 -2.86
C LYS A 70 -3.08 -5.04 -2.10
N ILE A 71 -1.99 -4.28 -2.11
CA ILE A 71 -0.77 -4.63 -1.37
C ILE A 71 -1.00 -4.61 0.14
N ILE A 72 -1.76 -3.64 0.65
CA ILE A 72 -2.12 -3.56 2.07
C ILE A 72 -2.89 -4.81 2.49
N ASN A 73 -3.91 -5.21 1.73
CA ASN A 73 -4.68 -6.43 2.01
C ASN A 73 -3.79 -7.68 2.04
N LEU A 74 -2.92 -7.86 1.04
CA LEU A 74 -2.00 -9.01 1.01
C LEU A 74 -1.04 -9.04 2.21
N LYS A 75 -0.53 -7.88 2.65
CA LYS A 75 0.33 -7.80 3.84
C LYS A 75 -0.44 -8.15 5.12
N LEU A 76 -1.69 -7.72 5.23
CA LEU A 76 -2.56 -8.07 6.36
C LEU A 76 -2.86 -9.57 6.38
N ASP A 77 -3.18 -10.15 5.22
CA ASP A 77 -3.43 -11.59 5.10
C ASP A 77 -2.22 -12.42 5.52
N GLU A 78 -1.01 -12.01 5.08
CA GLU A 78 0.23 -12.68 5.49
C GLU A 78 0.50 -12.52 6.99
N LEU A 79 0.20 -11.35 7.57
CA LEU A 79 0.35 -11.12 9.01
C LEU A 79 -0.62 -11.97 9.82
N ILE A 80 -1.90 -12.06 9.42
CA ILE A 80 -2.90 -12.93 10.03
C ILE A 80 -2.46 -14.40 9.93
N LYS A 81 -2.00 -14.82 8.76
CA LYS A 81 -1.48 -16.18 8.54
C LYS A 81 -0.26 -16.47 9.40
N SER A 82 0.64 -15.51 9.59
CA SER A 82 1.82 -15.67 10.45
C SER A 82 1.44 -15.77 11.93
N ILE A 83 0.40 -15.07 12.39
CA ILE A 83 -0.14 -15.19 13.75
C ILE A 83 -0.85 -16.53 13.93
N GLN A 84 -1.61 -17.00 12.94
CA GLN A 84 -2.22 -18.32 12.95
C GLN A 84 -1.17 -19.44 12.91
N ALA A 85 -0.11 -19.30 12.12
CA ALA A 85 1.01 -20.23 12.10
C ALA A 85 1.83 -20.20 13.41
N ALA A 86 1.95 -19.04 14.06
CA ALA A 86 2.52 -18.93 15.40
C ALA A 86 1.60 -19.57 16.46
N ASN A 87 0.29 -19.56 16.25
CA ASN A 87 -0.69 -20.38 16.95
C ASN A 87 -0.70 -21.81 16.37
N ASN A 88 0.40 -22.54 16.58
CA ASN A 88 0.63 -23.98 16.29
C ASN A 88 -0.45 -24.96 16.81
N ILE A 89 -1.56 -24.49 17.35
CA ILE A 89 -2.61 -25.30 17.98
C ILE A 89 -3.72 -25.67 16.97
N THR A 90 -3.88 -24.93 15.87
CA THR A 90 -5.09 -25.09 15.02
C THR A 90 -4.85 -25.77 13.67
N LEU A 91 -3.60 -25.96 13.23
CA LEU A 91 -3.29 -26.36 11.84
C LEU A 91 -2.82 -27.81 11.65
N ASP A 92 -2.65 -28.58 12.73
CA ASP A 92 -2.27 -30.00 12.62
C ASP A 92 -3.33 -30.96 13.17
N LEU A 93 -4.37 -30.47 13.88
CA LEU A 93 -5.43 -31.33 14.43
C LEU A 93 -6.16 -32.18 13.37
N ASP A 94 -6.33 -31.64 12.15
CA ASP A 94 -6.99 -32.34 11.04
C ASP A 94 -6.08 -33.35 10.31
N LYS A 95 -4.78 -33.37 10.62
CA LYS A 95 -3.78 -34.26 10.01
C LYS A 95 -3.22 -35.31 10.97
N LEU A 96 -3.45 -35.14 12.27
CA LEU A 96 -3.07 -36.13 13.27
C LEU A 96 -3.89 -37.41 13.05
N SER A 97 -3.25 -38.57 13.17
CA SER A 97 -3.98 -39.82 13.29
C SER A 97 -4.78 -39.84 14.60
N ASP A 98 -5.81 -40.67 14.69
CA ASP A 98 -6.61 -40.82 15.92
C ASP A 98 -5.73 -41.11 17.15
N GLU A 99 -4.62 -41.85 16.98
CA GLU A 99 -3.66 -42.15 18.05
C GLU A 99 -2.92 -40.89 18.52
N GLU A 100 -2.48 -40.04 17.59
CA GLU A 100 -1.75 -38.81 17.90
C GLU A 100 -2.67 -37.79 18.59
N LEU A 101 -3.93 -37.71 18.14
CA LEU A 101 -4.96 -36.88 18.76
C LEU A 101 -5.19 -37.29 20.22
N GLN A 102 -5.24 -38.58 20.48
CA GLN A 102 -5.47 -39.13 21.82
C GLN A 102 -4.25 -38.94 22.74
N ILE A 103 -3.04 -38.96 22.21
CA ILE A 103 -1.82 -38.60 22.96
C ILE A 103 -1.85 -37.11 23.35
N LEU A 104 -2.27 -36.23 22.43
CA LEU A 104 -2.37 -34.80 22.67
C LEU A 104 -3.45 -34.47 23.72
N GLU A 105 -4.63 -35.07 23.61
CA GLU A 105 -5.72 -34.92 24.58
C GLU A 105 -5.28 -35.35 25.99
N ASN A 106 -4.62 -36.51 26.10
CA ASN A 106 -4.11 -37.00 27.38
C ASN A 106 -3.03 -36.09 27.98
N LYS A 107 -2.20 -35.46 27.16
CA LYS A 107 -1.18 -34.49 27.60
C LYS A 107 -1.83 -33.22 28.15
N TYR A 108 -2.83 -32.67 27.48
CA TYR A 108 -3.58 -31.50 27.95
C TYR A 108 -4.35 -31.79 29.23
N LYS A 109 -5.01 -32.95 29.33
CA LYS A 109 -5.73 -33.37 30.53
C LYS A 109 -4.81 -33.44 31.75
N LYS A 110 -3.61 -34.01 31.60
CA LYS A 110 -2.59 -34.04 32.66
C LYS A 110 -2.10 -32.64 33.05
N MET A 111 -1.92 -31.73 32.10
CA MET A 111 -1.53 -30.34 32.41
C MET A 111 -2.64 -29.60 33.18
N CYS A 112 -3.90 -29.76 32.78
CA CYS A 112 -5.05 -29.19 33.48
C CYS A 112 -5.17 -29.74 34.91
N ASP A 113 -5.01 -31.05 35.10
CA ASP A 113 -5.03 -31.68 36.43
C ASP A 113 -3.89 -31.18 37.33
N GLN A 114 -2.71 -30.96 36.77
CA GLN A 114 -1.57 -30.39 37.50
C GLN A 114 -1.82 -28.93 37.89
N ILE A 115 -2.40 -28.12 37.00
CA ILE A 115 -2.77 -26.74 37.28
C ILE A 115 -3.87 -26.71 38.35
N TYR A 116 -4.87 -27.58 38.27
CA TYR A 116 -5.95 -27.66 39.25
C TYR A 116 -5.44 -28.07 40.64
N LYS A 117 -4.58 -29.11 40.72
CA LYS A 117 -3.92 -29.51 41.97
C LYS A 117 -3.02 -28.43 42.56
N LYS A 118 -2.35 -27.64 41.71
CA LYS A 118 -1.52 -26.51 42.15
C LYS A 118 -2.34 -25.32 42.64
N ARG A 119 -3.61 -25.22 42.21
CA ARG A 119 -4.55 -24.16 42.62
C ARG A 119 -5.36 -24.54 43.87
N SER A 120 -5.47 -25.83 44.18
CA SER A 120 -6.16 -26.35 45.38
C SER A 120 -5.23 -26.62 46.57
N LYS A 121 -4.00 -26.13 46.53
CA LYS A 121 -2.98 -26.27 47.59
C LYS A 121 -2.47 -24.89 47.97
#